data_AF-A0AAU4X2C7-F1
#
_entry.id   AF-A0AAU4X2C7-F1
#
_cell.length_a   1.000
_cell.length_b   1.000
_cell.length_c   1.000
_cell.angle_alpha   90.00
_cell.angle_beta   90.00
_cell.angle_gamma   90.00
#
_symmetry.space_group_name_H-M   'P 1'
#
loop_
_entity.id
_entity.type
_entity.pdbx_description
1 polymer ?
#
loop_
_entity_poly.entity_id
_entity_poly.type
_entity_poly.pdbx_seq_one_letter_code
_entity_poly.pdbx_strand_id
1 'polypeptide(L)'
;MTTTTTTSTTTVTDLYPSRGATEVSNPRQDPVVWGAPGTPGPFSVPDLQAYERDGFLAIEELIGEDDVALYRAELERLVTDPAIRADERSIVEPATREIRSVFEVHRISEVFAALVRDERVVGRARQILGSDVYVHQSRINVKPGFGAGGFYWHSDFETWHAEDGLANMRTVSVSIALTENHDTNGGLMIMPGSHKTFLGCAGATPRDNYKKSLQMQDAGTPSDEALTRFADRHGIKLFTGRAGSATWFDCNCMHGSGDNITPFPRSNVFIVFNSVENAAVEPFAAPVRRPEFIGARDFTPVK
;
A
#
# COMPACT_ATOMS: atom_id res chain seq x y z
N MET A 1 37.58 -25.65 25.37
CA MET A 1 37.50 -24.25 24.92
C MET A 1 36.24 -24.13 24.08
N THR A 2 35.16 -23.63 24.68
CA THR A 2 33.86 -23.49 24.02
C THR A 2 33.73 -22.03 23.64
N THR A 3 33.84 -21.75 22.35
CA THR A 3 33.74 -20.40 21.80
C THR A 3 32.27 -20.01 21.76
N THR A 4 31.85 -19.16 22.70
CA THR A 4 30.52 -18.56 22.69
C THR A 4 30.53 -17.45 21.64
N THR A 5 29.90 -17.70 20.49
CA THR A 5 29.68 -16.68 19.47
C THR A 5 28.57 -15.75 19.97
N THR A 6 28.95 -14.57 20.45
CA THR A 6 28.01 -13.51 20.80
C THR A 6 27.46 -12.92 19.51
N THR A 7 26.24 -13.29 19.14
CA THR A 7 25.49 -12.62 18.08
C THR A 7 25.17 -11.21 18.57
N SER A 8 25.87 -10.21 18.03
CA SER A 8 25.53 -8.80 18.24
C SER A 8 24.19 -8.54 17.55
N THR A 9 23.11 -8.49 18.31
CA THR A 9 21.84 -7.91 17.86
C THR A 9 22.04 -6.41 17.81
N THR A 10 22.24 -5.86 16.61
CA THR A 10 22.15 -4.42 16.37
C THR A 10 20.72 -3.98 16.70
N THR A 11 20.52 -3.30 17.83
CA THR A 11 19.24 -2.72 18.19
C THR A 11 18.94 -1.59 17.20
N VAL A 12 18.00 -1.80 16.28
CA VAL A 12 17.50 -0.74 15.40
C VAL A 12 16.71 0.25 16.25
N THR A 13 17.08 1.53 16.21
CA THR A 13 16.33 2.58 16.90
C THR A 13 14.97 2.75 16.24
N ASP A 14 13.89 2.66 17.03
CA ASP A 14 12.54 2.95 16.57
C ASP A 14 12.34 4.47 16.44
N LEU A 15 12.22 4.95 15.21
CA LEU A 15 11.96 6.37 14.89
C LEU A 15 10.46 6.71 14.86
N TYR A 16 9.59 5.70 14.83
CA TYR A 16 8.15 5.82 14.57
C TYR A 16 7.32 4.96 15.54
N PRO A 17 7.46 5.17 16.86
CA PRO A 17 6.79 4.33 17.86
C PRO A 17 5.27 4.41 17.71
N SER A 18 4.61 3.26 17.74
CA SER A 18 3.15 3.13 17.64
C SER A 18 2.62 2.00 18.54
N ARG A 19 1.29 1.82 18.60
CA ARG A 19 0.60 0.76 19.34
C ARG A 19 0.86 0.79 20.85
N GLY A 20 1.10 2.00 21.36
CA GLY A 20 1.27 2.29 22.79
C GLY A 20 -0.06 2.52 23.52
N ALA A 21 0.04 3.07 24.73
CA ALA A 21 -1.12 3.42 25.55
C ALA A 21 -1.96 4.57 24.97
N THR A 22 -1.32 5.47 24.23
CA THR A 22 -1.96 6.66 23.62
C THR A 22 -1.46 6.84 22.19
N GLU A 23 -2.23 7.56 21.39
CA GLU A 23 -1.78 8.00 20.06
C GLU A 23 -0.60 8.96 20.20
N VAL A 24 0.27 8.94 19.19
CA VAL A 24 1.42 9.85 19.10
C VAL A 24 1.47 10.47 17.71
N SER A 25 1.92 11.73 17.65
CA SER A 25 2.06 12.46 16.40
C SER A 25 3.47 13.00 16.30
N ASN A 26 4.28 12.43 15.41
CA ASN A 26 5.69 12.77 15.24
C ASN A 26 5.93 13.35 13.84
N PRO A 27 6.84 14.34 13.69
CA PRO A 27 7.27 14.75 12.36
C PRO A 27 7.99 13.60 11.66
N ARG A 28 7.84 13.51 10.34
CA ARG A 28 8.61 12.58 9.50
C ARG A 28 10.12 12.82 9.68
N GLN A 29 10.90 11.74 9.81
CA GLN A 29 12.36 11.80 9.95
C GLN A 29 13.11 11.36 8.68
N ASP A 30 12.40 10.84 7.68
CA ASP A 30 12.95 10.37 6.41
C ASP A 30 12.68 11.36 5.25
N PRO A 31 13.50 11.36 4.17
CA PRO A 31 13.15 11.99 2.90
C PRO A 31 11.82 11.47 2.33
N VAL A 32 11.06 12.29 1.59
CA VAL A 32 9.90 11.82 0.81
C VAL A 32 10.36 11.30 -0.55
N VAL A 33 11.13 12.09 -1.29
CA VAL A 33 11.87 11.65 -2.47
C VAL A 33 13.32 11.36 -2.09
N TRP A 34 13.72 10.09 -2.19
CA TRP A 34 15.06 9.61 -1.87
C TRP A 34 16.03 9.70 -3.06
N GLY A 35 15.51 9.75 -4.28
CA GLY A 35 16.31 10.00 -5.47
C GLY A 35 16.99 11.37 -5.42
N ALA A 36 18.27 11.43 -5.81
CA ALA A 36 18.98 12.70 -5.88
C ALA A 36 18.32 13.68 -6.88
N PRO A 37 18.42 15.00 -6.68
CA PRO A 37 17.92 15.97 -7.65
C PRO A 37 18.46 15.70 -9.06
N GLY A 38 17.56 15.62 -10.05
CA GLY A 38 17.93 15.32 -11.43
C GLY A 38 18.12 13.83 -11.74
N THR A 39 17.80 12.92 -10.81
CA THR A 39 17.78 11.47 -11.08
C THR A 39 16.89 11.20 -12.31
N PRO A 40 17.44 10.60 -13.39
CA PRO A 40 16.67 10.24 -14.56
C PRO A 40 15.55 9.26 -14.19
N GLY A 41 14.40 9.40 -14.81
CA GLY A 41 13.29 8.48 -14.63
C GLY A 41 11.99 9.01 -15.25
N PRO A 42 10.88 8.25 -15.10
CA PRO A 42 9.64 8.55 -15.80
C PRO A 42 8.89 9.78 -15.26
N PHE A 43 9.17 10.25 -14.05
CA PHE A 43 8.63 11.50 -13.52
C PHE A 43 9.50 12.69 -13.88
N SER A 44 8.84 13.79 -14.24
CA SER A 44 9.49 15.08 -14.42
C SER A 44 9.89 15.68 -13.07
N VAL A 45 10.78 16.70 -13.10
CA VAL A 45 11.16 17.42 -11.87
C VAL A 45 9.95 18.07 -11.19
N PRO A 46 9.02 18.74 -11.90
CA PRO A 46 7.78 19.25 -11.29
C PRO A 46 6.91 18.15 -10.66
N ASP A 47 6.83 16.98 -11.27
CA ASP A 47 6.06 15.85 -10.72
C ASP A 47 6.64 15.37 -9.39
N LEU A 48 7.97 15.22 -9.32
CA LEU A 48 8.66 14.86 -8.07
C LEU A 48 8.49 15.93 -7.00
N GLN A 49 8.48 17.21 -7.36
CA GLN A 49 8.22 18.31 -6.43
C GLN A 49 6.77 18.29 -5.92
N ALA A 50 5.80 17.95 -6.78
CA ALA A 50 4.41 17.78 -6.37
C ALA A 50 4.26 16.58 -5.42
N TYR A 51 4.88 15.45 -5.74
CA TYR A 51 4.91 14.26 -4.89
C TYR A 51 5.56 14.55 -3.51
N GLU A 52 6.71 15.23 -3.48
CA GLU A 52 7.37 15.67 -2.24
C GLU A 52 6.44 16.55 -1.38
N ARG A 53 5.72 17.47 -2.03
CA ARG A 53 4.81 18.42 -1.35
C ARG A 53 3.58 17.73 -0.80
N ASP A 54 2.89 16.96 -1.64
CA ASP A 54 1.51 16.47 -1.43
C ASP A 54 1.45 15.00 -1.00
N GLY A 55 2.53 14.25 -1.21
CA GLY A 55 2.65 12.84 -0.85
C GLY A 55 2.13 11.87 -1.91
N PHE A 56 1.60 12.39 -3.03
CA PHE A 56 1.06 11.57 -4.10
C PHE A 56 1.21 12.25 -5.46
N LEU A 57 1.04 11.46 -6.51
CA LEU A 57 0.90 11.93 -7.88
C LEU A 57 -0.08 11.04 -8.65
N ALA A 58 -1.04 11.65 -9.35
CA ALA A 58 -1.96 10.96 -10.24
C ALA A 58 -1.47 11.03 -11.69
N ILE A 59 -1.64 9.93 -12.41
CA ILE A 59 -1.33 9.77 -13.83
C ILE A 59 -2.63 9.35 -14.51
N GLU A 60 -3.10 10.14 -15.47
CA GLU A 60 -4.39 9.90 -16.12
C GLU A 60 -4.41 8.61 -16.95
N GLU A 61 -3.28 8.27 -17.57
CA GLU A 61 -3.14 7.10 -18.43
C GLU A 61 -1.72 6.54 -18.30
N LEU A 62 -1.53 5.63 -17.32
CA LEU A 62 -0.26 4.92 -17.15
C LEU A 62 -0.16 3.73 -18.12
N ILE A 63 -1.28 3.07 -18.34
CA ILE A 63 -1.47 1.95 -19.27
C ILE A 63 -2.66 2.25 -20.19
N GLY A 64 -2.55 1.84 -21.46
CA GLY A 64 -3.58 2.09 -22.47
C GLY A 64 -4.73 1.10 -22.43
N GLU A 65 -5.74 1.30 -23.27
CA GLU A 65 -6.96 0.48 -23.30
C GLU A 65 -6.71 -1.01 -23.56
N ASP A 66 -5.76 -1.35 -24.45
CA ASP A 66 -5.39 -2.73 -24.76
C ASP A 66 -4.75 -3.43 -23.53
N ASP A 67 -3.84 -2.74 -22.84
CA ASP A 67 -3.23 -3.20 -21.60
C ASP A 67 -4.32 -3.39 -20.52
N VAL A 68 -5.24 -2.43 -20.38
CA VAL A 68 -6.38 -2.53 -19.45
C VAL A 68 -7.24 -3.76 -19.75
N ALA A 69 -7.55 -4.03 -21.02
CA ALA A 69 -8.34 -5.19 -21.41
C ALA A 69 -7.65 -6.51 -21.01
N LEU A 70 -6.33 -6.60 -21.22
CA LEU A 70 -5.51 -7.74 -20.79
C LEU A 70 -5.59 -7.95 -19.28
N TYR A 71 -5.34 -6.90 -18.48
CA TYR A 71 -5.34 -7.02 -17.01
C TYR A 71 -6.73 -7.29 -16.44
N ARG A 72 -7.79 -6.78 -17.07
CA ARG A 72 -9.17 -7.11 -16.69
C ARG A 72 -9.52 -8.56 -16.97
N ALA A 73 -9.09 -9.10 -18.11
CA ALA A 73 -9.31 -10.50 -18.43
C ALA A 73 -8.58 -11.42 -17.43
N GLU A 74 -7.35 -11.06 -17.05
CA GLU A 74 -6.62 -11.82 -16.03
C GLU A 74 -7.24 -11.68 -14.64
N LEU A 75 -7.72 -10.49 -14.25
CA LEU A 75 -8.48 -10.31 -13.02
C LEU A 75 -9.70 -11.23 -12.99
N GLU A 76 -10.49 -11.23 -14.06
CA GLU A 76 -11.69 -12.08 -14.16
C GLU A 76 -11.33 -13.57 -14.03
N ARG A 77 -10.25 -14.01 -14.69
CA ARG A 77 -9.75 -15.37 -14.57
C ARG A 77 -9.38 -15.71 -13.13
N LEU A 78 -8.65 -14.84 -12.43
CA LEU A 78 -8.23 -15.08 -11.03
C LEU A 78 -9.43 -15.13 -10.07
N VAL A 79 -10.40 -14.23 -10.21
CA VAL A 79 -11.52 -14.13 -9.25
C VAL A 79 -12.59 -15.21 -9.44
N THR A 80 -12.62 -15.82 -10.63
CA THR A 80 -13.52 -16.94 -10.94
C THR A 80 -12.91 -18.32 -10.70
N ASP A 81 -11.58 -18.41 -10.55
CA ASP A 81 -10.86 -19.66 -10.32
C ASP A 81 -11.11 -20.23 -8.91
N PRO A 82 -11.70 -21.44 -8.78
CA PRO A 82 -11.91 -22.09 -7.48
C PRO A 82 -10.63 -22.37 -6.70
N ALA A 83 -9.50 -22.61 -7.39
CA ALA A 83 -8.21 -22.84 -6.75
C ALA A 83 -7.70 -21.55 -6.10
N ILE A 84 -7.83 -20.41 -6.78
CA ILE A 84 -7.48 -19.10 -6.21
C ILE A 84 -8.38 -18.78 -5.03
N ARG A 85 -9.68 -19.08 -5.12
CA ARG A 85 -10.62 -18.87 -4.00
C ARG A 85 -10.28 -19.68 -2.75
N ALA A 86 -9.69 -20.86 -2.93
CA ALA A 86 -9.26 -21.72 -1.83
C ALA A 86 -7.85 -21.40 -1.30
N ASP A 87 -7.08 -20.57 -2.01
CA ASP A 87 -5.74 -20.14 -1.60
C ASP A 87 -5.81 -19.16 -0.41
N GLU A 88 -4.89 -19.29 0.54
CA GLU A 88 -4.80 -18.43 1.73
C GLU A 88 -4.48 -16.96 1.39
N ARG A 89 -3.92 -16.71 0.20
CA ARG A 89 -3.68 -15.37 -0.35
C ARG A 89 -4.96 -14.66 -0.76
N SER A 90 -6.10 -15.34 -0.78
CA SER A 90 -7.38 -14.76 -1.17
C SER A 90 -8.20 -14.35 0.04
N ILE A 91 -8.69 -13.12 0.03
CA ILE A 91 -9.69 -12.63 0.97
C ILE A 91 -11.05 -12.81 0.32
N VAL A 92 -11.87 -13.66 0.93
CA VAL A 92 -13.23 -13.99 0.48
C VAL A 92 -14.23 -13.32 1.41
N GLU A 93 -15.23 -12.68 0.82
CA GLU A 93 -16.33 -12.10 1.60
C GLU A 93 -17.17 -13.20 2.24
N PRO A 94 -17.35 -13.22 3.58
CA PRO A 94 -18.11 -14.27 4.25
C PRO A 94 -19.52 -14.44 3.72
N ALA A 95 -20.22 -13.33 3.42
CA ALA A 95 -21.61 -13.38 2.99
C ALA A 95 -21.80 -13.90 1.56
N THR A 96 -21.04 -13.36 0.59
CA THR A 96 -21.23 -13.69 -0.84
C THR A 96 -20.35 -14.84 -1.31
N ARG A 97 -19.30 -15.19 -0.55
CA ARG A 97 -18.27 -16.16 -0.94
C ARG A 97 -17.49 -15.75 -2.19
N GLU A 98 -17.52 -14.47 -2.54
CA GLU A 98 -16.77 -13.88 -3.64
C GLU A 98 -15.41 -13.36 -3.18
N ILE A 99 -14.43 -13.35 -4.07
CA ILE A 99 -13.10 -12.81 -3.80
C ILE A 99 -13.17 -11.27 -3.75
N ARG A 100 -12.64 -10.69 -2.67
CA ARG A 100 -12.50 -9.24 -2.45
C ARG A 100 -11.09 -8.75 -2.74
N SER A 101 -10.10 -9.56 -2.40
CA SER A 101 -8.71 -9.30 -2.71
C SER A 101 -7.94 -10.59 -2.95
N VAL A 102 -6.92 -10.54 -3.79
CA VAL A 102 -5.94 -11.62 -3.94
C VAL A 102 -4.56 -11.01 -3.76
N PHE A 103 -3.75 -11.58 -2.86
CA PHE A 103 -2.39 -11.16 -2.58
C PHE A 103 -1.36 -11.89 -3.45
N GLU A 104 -0.12 -11.37 -3.47
CA GLU A 104 0.99 -11.87 -4.29
C GLU A 104 0.63 -12.09 -5.77
N VAL A 105 -0.26 -11.26 -6.33
CA VAL A 105 -0.64 -11.34 -7.75
C VAL A 105 0.56 -11.35 -8.69
N HIS A 106 1.65 -10.66 -8.32
CA HIS A 106 2.91 -10.66 -9.06
C HIS A 106 3.66 -12.02 -9.06
N ARG A 107 3.30 -12.96 -8.20
CA ARG A 107 3.88 -14.32 -8.14
C ARG A 107 2.94 -15.40 -8.69
N ILE A 108 1.63 -15.19 -8.58
CA ILE A 108 0.63 -16.16 -9.03
C ILE A 108 0.16 -15.90 -10.47
N SER A 109 0.50 -14.75 -11.06
CA SER A 109 0.13 -14.37 -12.42
C SER A 109 1.30 -13.74 -13.15
N GLU A 110 1.71 -14.36 -14.26
CA GLU A 110 2.77 -13.82 -15.12
C GLU A 110 2.36 -12.50 -15.78
N VAL A 111 1.06 -12.30 -16.02
CA VAL A 111 0.52 -11.05 -16.56
C VAL A 111 0.76 -9.90 -15.57
N PHE A 112 0.42 -10.08 -14.29
CA PHE A 112 0.72 -9.06 -13.27
C PHE A 112 2.20 -8.97 -12.92
N ALA A 113 2.96 -10.06 -13.04
CA ALA A 113 4.41 -10.03 -12.89
C ALA A 113 5.08 -9.16 -13.97
N ALA A 114 4.60 -9.23 -15.22
CA ALA A 114 5.06 -8.38 -16.31
C ALA A 114 4.75 -6.89 -16.04
N LEU A 115 3.57 -6.57 -15.52
CA LEU A 115 3.22 -5.20 -15.11
C LEU A 115 4.16 -4.65 -14.03
N VAL A 116 4.52 -5.46 -13.04
CA VAL A 116 5.46 -5.08 -11.98
C VAL A 116 6.84 -4.74 -12.55
N ARG A 117 7.30 -5.46 -13.58
CA ARG A 117 8.61 -5.26 -14.21
C ARG A 117 8.61 -4.17 -15.30
N ASP A 118 7.45 -3.69 -15.71
CA ASP A 118 7.35 -2.63 -16.71
C ASP A 118 8.04 -1.36 -16.20
N GLU A 119 8.97 -0.79 -16.97
CA GLU A 119 9.73 0.41 -16.60
C GLU A 119 8.84 1.66 -16.45
N ARG A 120 7.64 1.67 -17.05
CA ARG A 120 6.60 2.66 -16.75
C ARG A 120 6.17 2.57 -15.28
N VAL A 121 6.24 1.40 -14.66
CA VAL A 121 5.86 1.15 -13.26
C VAL A 121 7.10 1.15 -12.35
N VAL A 122 7.99 0.18 -12.49
CA VAL A 122 9.14 0.02 -11.57
C VAL A 122 10.13 1.19 -11.64
N GLY A 123 10.30 1.80 -12.81
CA GLY A 123 11.18 2.95 -12.99
C GLY A 123 10.75 4.16 -12.15
N ARG A 124 9.45 4.35 -11.93
CA ARG A 124 8.90 5.39 -11.04
C ARG A 124 9.19 5.11 -9.58
N ALA A 125 9.04 3.84 -9.15
CA ALA A 125 9.39 3.43 -7.80
C ALA A 125 10.89 3.64 -7.51
N ARG A 126 11.76 3.19 -8.42
CA ARG A 126 13.21 3.40 -8.33
C ARG A 126 13.57 4.88 -8.26
N GLN A 127 12.92 5.72 -9.07
CA GLN A 127 13.17 7.15 -9.09
C GLN A 127 12.77 7.83 -7.77
N ILE A 128 11.60 7.48 -7.19
CA ILE A 128 11.17 8.00 -5.89
C ILE A 128 12.08 7.49 -4.77
N LEU A 129 12.37 6.19 -4.75
CA LEU A 129 13.07 5.51 -3.65
C LEU A 129 14.60 5.56 -3.76
N GLY A 130 15.14 6.08 -4.86
CA GLY A 130 16.58 6.30 -5.07
C GLY A 130 17.43 5.03 -4.96
N SER A 131 16.87 3.86 -5.30
CA SER A 131 17.53 2.56 -5.19
C SER A 131 16.81 1.51 -6.05
N ASP A 132 17.40 0.33 -6.17
CA ASP A 132 16.63 -0.84 -6.58
C ASP A 132 15.49 -1.14 -5.58
N VAL A 133 14.43 -1.75 -6.10
CA VAL A 133 13.20 -2.00 -5.33
C VAL A 133 12.79 -3.45 -5.43
N TYR A 134 12.14 -3.93 -4.37
CA TYR A 134 11.45 -5.21 -4.34
C TYR A 134 9.95 -4.99 -4.11
N VAL A 135 9.12 -5.98 -4.41
CA VAL A 135 7.67 -5.91 -4.12
C VAL A 135 7.44 -6.31 -2.67
N HIS A 136 7.12 -5.33 -1.81
CA HIS A 136 6.73 -5.61 -0.43
C HIS A 136 5.38 -6.31 -0.34
N GLN A 137 4.46 -5.88 -1.20
CA GLN A 137 3.12 -6.44 -1.30
C GLN A 137 2.55 -6.15 -2.68
N SER A 138 1.75 -7.07 -3.22
CA SER A 138 0.86 -6.77 -4.35
C SER A 138 -0.50 -7.35 -4.08
N ARG A 139 -1.56 -6.67 -4.49
CA ARG A 139 -2.91 -7.20 -4.44
C ARG A 139 -3.76 -6.68 -5.59
N ILE A 140 -4.70 -7.48 -6.05
CA ILE A 140 -5.89 -6.94 -6.73
C ILE A 140 -6.94 -6.67 -5.66
N ASN A 141 -7.67 -5.55 -5.78
CA ASN A 141 -8.89 -5.35 -5.00
C ASN A 141 -10.08 -5.31 -5.93
N VAL A 142 -11.13 -6.03 -5.53
CA VAL A 142 -12.37 -6.17 -6.25
C VAL A 142 -13.48 -5.60 -5.38
N LYS A 143 -13.97 -4.42 -5.78
CA LYS A 143 -15.20 -3.87 -5.23
C LYS A 143 -16.32 -4.05 -6.25
N PRO A 144 -17.15 -5.11 -6.12
CA PRO A 144 -18.33 -5.25 -6.96
C PRO A 144 -19.27 -4.05 -6.74
N GLY A 145 -20.16 -3.84 -7.71
CA GLY A 145 -21.30 -2.95 -7.50
C GLY A 145 -22.18 -3.47 -6.36
N PHE A 146 -22.83 -2.56 -5.64
CA PHE A 146 -23.82 -2.83 -4.60
C PHE A 146 -23.37 -3.65 -3.36
N GLY A 147 -22.09 -3.96 -3.17
CA GLY A 147 -21.71 -4.94 -2.14
C GLY A 147 -20.37 -4.73 -1.45
N ALA A 148 -19.69 -3.62 -1.72
CA ALA A 148 -18.31 -3.45 -1.30
C ALA A 148 -18.13 -2.38 -0.22
N GLY A 149 -17.85 -2.83 1.01
CA GLY A 149 -17.43 -1.97 2.11
C GLY A 149 -16.19 -1.12 1.78
N GLY A 150 -16.12 0.04 2.42
CA GLY A 150 -15.02 0.98 2.42
C GLY A 150 -13.75 0.43 3.05
N PHE A 151 -12.68 1.20 2.92
CA PHE A 151 -11.47 1.05 3.72
C PHE A 151 -11.35 2.31 4.57
N TYR A 152 -11.36 2.17 5.89
CA TYR A 152 -11.27 3.31 6.78
C TYR A 152 -9.92 4.03 6.65
N TRP A 153 -9.83 5.24 7.19
CA TRP A 153 -8.60 6.02 7.14
C TRP A 153 -7.45 5.31 7.85
N HIS A 154 -6.32 5.18 7.16
CA HIS A 154 -5.09 4.62 7.73
C HIS A 154 -3.84 5.17 7.01
N SER A 155 -2.71 5.01 7.67
CA SER A 155 -1.37 5.06 7.06
C SER A 155 -0.91 3.63 6.84
N ASP A 156 -0.56 3.27 5.60
CA ASP A 156 -0.02 1.95 5.29
C ASP A 156 1.29 1.69 6.08
N PHE A 157 2.15 2.71 6.14
CA PHE A 157 3.43 2.65 6.85
C PHE A 157 3.25 2.35 8.34
N GLU A 158 2.23 2.89 9.00
CA GLU A 158 1.97 2.60 10.42
C GLU A 158 1.83 1.09 10.65
N THR A 159 1.07 0.41 9.78
CA THR A 159 0.87 -1.03 9.85
C THR A 159 2.12 -1.80 9.41
N TRP A 160 2.81 -1.38 8.34
CA TRP A 160 4.02 -2.06 7.89
C TRP A 160 5.18 -1.93 8.89
N HIS A 161 5.27 -0.79 9.57
CA HIS A 161 6.23 -0.58 10.65
C HIS A 161 5.88 -1.47 11.85
N ALA A 162 4.65 -1.33 12.36
CA ALA A 162 4.21 -2.04 13.56
C ALA A 162 4.19 -3.57 13.38
N GLU A 163 3.75 -4.06 12.22
CA GLU A 163 3.43 -5.48 11.99
C GLU A 163 4.39 -6.22 11.05
N ASP A 164 5.09 -5.53 10.14
CA ASP A 164 6.05 -6.16 9.21
C ASP A 164 7.52 -5.86 9.55
N GLY A 165 7.80 -4.76 10.25
CA GLY A 165 9.16 -4.36 10.62
C GLY A 165 9.83 -3.43 9.61
N LEU A 166 9.08 -2.63 8.83
CA LEU A 166 9.69 -1.59 8.00
C LEU A 166 10.21 -0.44 8.87
N ALA A 167 11.53 -0.23 8.91
CA ALA A 167 12.15 0.75 9.80
C ALA A 167 11.97 2.19 9.33
N ASN A 168 12.09 2.45 8.02
CA ASN A 168 12.04 3.79 7.45
C ASN A 168 10.88 3.95 6.47
N MET A 169 10.41 5.19 6.29
CA MET A 169 9.43 5.57 5.27
C MET A 169 10.08 5.63 3.88
N ARG A 170 10.57 4.48 3.38
CA ARG A 170 11.19 4.33 2.06
C ARG A 170 10.45 3.31 1.21
N THR A 171 9.13 3.44 1.21
CA THR A 171 8.18 2.56 0.54
C THR A 171 7.17 3.42 -0.22
N VAL A 172 6.72 2.94 -1.37
CA VAL A 172 5.75 3.65 -2.22
C VAL A 172 4.70 2.69 -2.75
N SER A 173 3.44 3.14 -2.74
CA SER A 173 2.31 2.42 -3.30
C SER A 173 1.93 2.98 -4.66
N VAL A 174 1.51 2.11 -5.57
CA VAL A 174 0.79 2.48 -6.78
C VAL A 174 -0.52 1.72 -6.88
N SER A 175 -1.60 2.46 -7.11
CA SER A 175 -2.92 1.91 -7.42
C SER A 175 -3.23 2.18 -8.89
N ILE A 176 -3.30 1.14 -9.72
CA ILE A 176 -3.63 1.23 -11.15
C ILE A 176 -5.08 0.77 -11.34
N ALA A 177 -5.92 1.66 -11.87
CA ALA A 177 -7.34 1.42 -12.06
C ALA A 177 -7.58 0.43 -13.21
N LEU A 178 -8.33 -0.65 -12.96
CA LEU A 178 -8.76 -1.63 -13.97
C LEU A 178 -10.21 -1.40 -14.39
N THR A 179 -10.95 -0.59 -13.64
CA THR A 179 -12.26 -0.05 -14.01
C THR A 179 -12.24 1.46 -13.79
N GLU A 180 -13.24 2.17 -14.30
CA GLU A 180 -13.36 3.61 -14.07
C GLU A 180 -13.57 3.91 -12.57
N ASN A 181 -12.82 4.88 -12.07
CA ASN A 181 -13.02 5.48 -10.76
C ASN A 181 -13.95 6.67 -10.93
N HIS A 182 -15.23 6.45 -10.65
CA HIS A 182 -16.20 7.53 -10.54
C HIS A 182 -16.07 8.21 -9.17
N ASP A 183 -16.64 9.40 -9.06
CA ASP A 183 -16.79 10.09 -7.77
C ASP A 183 -17.76 9.38 -6.81
N THR A 184 -18.54 8.42 -7.31
CA THR A 184 -19.64 7.76 -6.62
C THR A 184 -19.39 6.28 -6.29
N ASN A 185 -18.40 5.60 -6.91
CA ASN A 185 -18.13 4.18 -6.66
C ASN A 185 -17.07 3.94 -5.56
N GLY A 186 -17.06 4.84 -4.58
CA GLY A 186 -16.25 4.75 -3.36
C GLY A 186 -14.76 5.03 -3.58
N GLY A 187 -14.36 5.91 -4.51
CA GLY A 187 -12.97 6.16 -4.90
C GLY A 187 -11.96 6.37 -3.75
N LEU A 188 -10.68 6.18 -4.06
CA LEU A 188 -9.58 6.45 -3.13
C LEU A 188 -9.59 7.93 -2.75
N MET A 189 -9.44 8.21 -1.47
CA MET A 189 -9.25 9.54 -0.91
C MET A 189 -7.91 9.61 -0.18
N ILE A 190 -7.19 10.72 -0.33
CA ILE A 190 -5.93 11.00 0.38
C ILE A 190 -6.01 12.39 1.01
N MET A 191 -5.41 12.57 2.18
CA MET A 191 -5.18 13.89 2.78
C MET A 191 -3.81 14.43 2.32
N PRO A 192 -3.74 15.42 1.40
CA PRO A 192 -2.47 15.90 0.85
C PRO A 192 -1.52 16.45 1.92
N GLY A 193 -0.26 16.02 1.90
CA GLY A 193 0.75 16.46 2.86
C GLY A 193 0.72 15.75 4.23
N SER A 194 -0.25 14.85 4.45
CA SER A 194 -0.35 14.07 5.69
C SER A 194 0.85 13.14 5.91
N HIS A 195 1.51 12.70 4.83
CA HIS A 195 2.71 11.84 4.86
C HIS A 195 3.91 12.44 5.60
N LYS A 196 3.89 13.76 5.84
CA LYS A 196 4.92 14.48 6.60
C LYS A 196 4.76 14.36 8.12
N THR A 197 3.66 13.77 8.59
CA THR A 197 3.39 13.53 10.01
C THR A 197 3.11 12.05 10.21
N PHE A 198 3.90 11.38 11.03
CA PHE A 198 3.61 10.03 11.48
C PHE A 198 2.56 10.09 12.59
N LEU A 199 1.42 9.42 12.40
CA LEU A 199 0.38 9.27 13.41
C LEU A 199 0.38 7.83 13.93
N GLY A 200 1.07 7.61 15.04
CA GLY A 200 1.10 6.34 15.73
C GLY A 200 -0.23 6.11 16.46
N CYS A 201 -0.84 4.95 16.22
CA CYS A 201 -2.15 4.59 16.76
C CYS A 201 -2.04 4.04 18.18
N ALA A 202 -3.08 4.23 18.99
CA ALA A 202 -3.19 3.58 20.29
C ALA A 202 -3.62 2.11 20.14
N GLY A 203 -3.34 1.31 21.17
CA GLY A 203 -3.84 -0.06 21.28
C GLY A 203 -2.86 -1.11 20.75
N ALA A 204 -2.76 -2.22 21.48
CA ALA A 204 -1.85 -3.30 21.16
C ALA A 204 -2.29 -4.05 19.89
N THR A 205 -1.33 -4.46 19.07
CA THR A 205 -1.61 -5.28 17.88
C THR A 205 -2.08 -6.68 18.28
N PRO A 206 -3.31 -7.07 17.93
CA PRO A 206 -3.79 -8.44 18.17
C PRO A 206 -3.03 -9.46 17.33
N ARG A 207 -2.97 -10.71 17.79
CA ARG A 207 -2.49 -11.82 16.95
C ARG A 207 -3.41 -11.97 15.73
N ASP A 208 -2.81 -12.18 14.55
CA ASP A 208 -3.51 -12.31 13.26
C ASP A 208 -4.39 -11.10 12.87
N ASN A 209 -4.02 -9.87 13.27
CA ASN A 209 -4.78 -8.65 12.93
C ASN A 209 -5.12 -8.54 11.43
N TYR A 210 -4.21 -8.96 10.56
CA TYR A 210 -4.37 -8.95 9.10
C TYR A 210 -5.62 -9.68 8.57
N LYS A 211 -6.10 -10.72 9.28
CA LYS A 211 -7.31 -11.46 8.87
C LYS A 211 -8.58 -10.61 9.03
N LYS A 212 -8.57 -9.65 9.95
CA LYS A 212 -9.70 -8.77 10.24
C LYS A 212 -9.54 -7.40 9.59
N SER A 213 -8.33 -6.81 9.62
CA SER A 213 -8.09 -5.43 9.18
C SER A 213 -8.41 -5.16 7.70
N LEU A 214 -8.45 -6.20 6.87
CA LEU A 214 -8.83 -6.12 5.46
C LEU A 214 -10.35 -6.14 5.23
N GLN A 215 -11.13 -6.40 6.29
CA GLN A 215 -12.60 -6.34 6.32
C GLN A 215 -13.08 -5.18 7.23
N MET A 216 -12.45 -5.02 8.40
CA MET A 216 -12.72 -3.97 9.39
C MET A 216 -11.48 -3.73 10.26
N GLN A 217 -10.99 -2.49 10.32
CA GLN A 217 -9.81 -2.14 11.13
C GLN A 217 -10.22 -1.72 12.54
N ASP A 218 -9.85 -2.52 13.55
CA ASP A 218 -10.04 -2.16 14.97
C ASP A 218 -8.72 -1.69 15.64
N ALA A 219 -7.57 -2.13 15.13
CA ALA A 219 -6.25 -1.75 15.62
C ALA A 219 -5.42 -1.17 14.48
N GLY A 220 -4.73 -0.05 14.74
CA GLY A 220 -4.00 0.70 13.69
C GLY A 220 -4.87 1.75 13.00
N THR A 221 -6.02 2.03 13.57
CA THR A 221 -6.94 3.06 13.08
C THR A 221 -6.77 4.31 13.93
N PRO A 222 -6.46 5.46 13.31
CA PRO A 222 -6.45 6.73 13.99
C PRO A 222 -7.81 7.10 14.58
N SER A 223 -7.82 7.83 15.69
CA SER A 223 -9.03 8.38 16.29
C SER A 223 -9.71 9.40 15.38
N ASP A 224 -11.03 9.49 15.46
CA ASP A 224 -11.80 10.47 14.70
C ASP A 224 -11.38 11.91 15.01
N GLU A 225 -10.92 12.18 16.23
CA GLU A 225 -10.38 13.48 16.62
C GLU A 225 -9.08 13.80 15.87
N ALA A 226 -8.16 12.83 15.77
CA ALA A 226 -6.92 12.99 15.01
C ALA A 226 -7.20 13.12 13.50
N LEU A 227 -8.11 12.31 12.96
CA LEU A 227 -8.54 12.40 11.57
C LEU A 227 -9.18 13.75 11.23
N THR A 228 -10.01 14.29 12.13
CA THR A 228 -10.61 15.63 11.97
C THR A 228 -9.53 16.69 11.89
N ARG A 229 -8.56 16.69 12.81
CA ARG A 229 -7.44 17.65 12.78
C ARG A 229 -6.58 17.53 11.52
N PHE A 230 -6.35 16.31 11.03
CA PHE A 230 -5.62 16.09 9.79
C PHE A 230 -6.42 16.62 8.59
N ALA A 231 -7.71 16.30 8.50
CA ALA A 231 -8.58 16.78 7.44
C ALA A 231 -8.70 18.31 7.42
N ASP A 232 -8.83 18.96 8.59
CA ASP A 232 -8.87 20.43 8.69
C ASP A 232 -7.59 21.09 8.17
N ARG A 233 -6.44 20.45 8.41
CA ARG A 233 -5.12 20.97 7.99
C ARG A 233 -4.83 20.71 6.52
N HIS A 234 -5.21 19.55 6.02
CA HIS A 234 -4.73 19.01 4.75
C HIS A 234 -5.80 19.03 3.66
N GLY A 235 -7.08 19.11 4.02
CA GLY A 235 -8.20 18.82 3.14
C GLY A 235 -8.23 17.33 2.76
N ILE A 236 -9.16 16.99 1.87
CA ILE A 236 -9.32 15.64 1.32
C ILE A 236 -9.35 15.73 -0.21
N LYS A 237 -8.50 14.93 -0.86
CA LYS A 237 -8.49 14.77 -2.31
C LYS A 237 -9.11 13.42 -2.69
N LEU A 238 -10.19 13.46 -3.45
CA LEU A 238 -10.77 12.30 -4.12
C LEU A 238 -10.10 12.06 -5.48
N PHE A 239 -9.77 10.81 -5.79
CA PHE A 239 -9.24 10.40 -7.09
C PHE A 239 -10.34 9.80 -7.95
N THR A 240 -10.51 10.39 -9.13
CA THR A 240 -11.33 9.88 -10.22
C THR A 240 -10.45 9.67 -11.45
N GLY A 241 -10.92 8.87 -12.40
CA GLY A 241 -10.18 8.62 -13.63
C GLY A 241 -10.67 7.40 -14.38
N ARG A 242 -10.35 7.35 -15.68
CA ARG A 242 -10.60 6.19 -16.53
C ARG A 242 -9.82 4.96 -16.06
N ALA A 243 -10.22 3.78 -16.51
CA ALA A 243 -9.36 2.61 -16.39
C ALA A 243 -8.02 2.87 -17.08
N GLY A 244 -6.92 2.41 -16.48
CA GLY A 244 -5.55 2.71 -16.88
C GLY A 244 -4.93 3.92 -16.18
N SER A 245 -5.74 4.74 -15.50
CA SER A 245 -5.22 5.76 -14.57
C SER A 245 -4.50 5.12 -13.38
N ALA A 246 -3.53 5.83 -12.81
CA ALA A 246 -2.76 5.36 -11.68
C ALA A 246 -2.50 6.47 -10.66
N THR A 247 -2.52 6.12 -9.38
CA THR A 247 -2.12 7.01 -8.29
C THR A 247 -0.92 6.41 -7.58
N TRP A 248 0.20 7.12 -7.61
CA TRP A 248 1.38 6.87 -6.78
C TRP A 248 1.22 7.63 -5.48
N PHE A 249 1.49 7.01 -4.33
CA PHE A 249 1.44 7.69 -3.03
C PHE A 249 2.44 7.12 -2.02
N ASP A 250 2.96 8.02 -1.19
CA ASP A 250 3.90 7.73 -0.12
C ASP A 250 3.26 6.80 0.91
N CYS A 251 4.07 5.87 1.43
CA CYS A 251 3.62 4.89 2.41
C CYS A 251 2.92 5.48 3.63
N ASN A 252 3.23 6.72 4.02
CA ASN A 252 2.65 7.37 5.18
C ASN A 252 1.47 8.30 4.87
N CYS A 253 1.00 8.35 3.61
CA CYS A 253 -0.21 9.10 3.28
C CYS A 253 -1.43 8.56 4.04
N MET A 254 -2.13 9.45 4.75
CA MET A 254 -3.43 9.14 5.33
C MET A 254 -4.45 9.00 4.20
N HIS A 255 -4.98 7.79 4.04
CA HIS A 255 -5.86 7.48 2.93
C HIS A 255 -6.98 6.51 3.32
N GLY A 256 -8.06 6.54 2.56
CA GLY A 256 -9.26 5.75 2.81
C GLY A 256 -10.14 5.69 1.58
N SER A 257 -11.24 4.94 1.64
CA SER A 257 -12.20 4.86 0.55
C SER A 257 -13.60 4.56 1.08
N GLY A 258 -14.61 5.18 0.50
CA GLY A 258 -16.00 4.94 0.88
C GLY A 258 -16.54 3.58 0.41
N ASP A 259 -17.78 3.31 0.84
CA ASP A 259 -18.58 2.19 0.35
C ASP A 259 -18.96 2.38 -1.12
N ASN A 260 -19.28 1.28 -1.80
CA ASN A 260 -19.85 1.30 -3.15
C ASN A 260 -21.28 0.76 -3.16
N ILE A 261 -22.25 1.67 -3.19
CA ILE A 261 -23.68 1.35 -3.31
C ILE A 261 -24.19 1.45 -4.76
N THR A 262 -23.30 1.72 -5.71
CA THR A 262 -23.64 1.94 -7.13
C THR A 262 -23.54 0.62 -7.92
N PRO A 263 -24.09 0.55 -9.15
CA PRO A 263 -23.85 -0.60 -10.04
C PRO A 263 -22.42 -0.63 -10.61
N PHE A 264 -21.64 0.43 -10.46
CA PHE A 264 -20.34 0.55 -11.13
C PHE A 264 -19.24 -0.11 -10.29
N PRO A 265 -18.60 -1.18 -10.78
CA PRO A 265 -17.53 -1.83 -10.02
C PRO A 265 -16.31 -0.92 -9.91
N ARG A 266 -15.50 -1.17 -8.87
CA ARG A 266 -14.19 -0.57 -8.72
C ARG A 266 -13.14 -1.65 -8.50
N SER A 267 -12.33 -1.92 -9.52
CA SER A 267 -11.21 -2.85 -9.42
C SER A 267 -9.90 -2.14 -9.71
N ASN A 268 -8.88 -2.46 -8.93
CA ASN A 268 -7.53 -1.95 -9.13
C ASN A 268 -6.50 -3.05 -8.85
N VAL A 269 -5.34 -2.94 -9.50
CA VAL A 269 -4.13 -3.62 -9.04
C VAL A 269 -3.32 -2.64 -8.21
N PHE A 270 -2.87 -3.11 -7.05
CA PHE A 270 -2.15 -2.36 -6.05
C PHE A 270 -0.78 -3.00 -5.87
N ILE A 271 0.28 -2.23 -6.05
CA ILE A 271 1.66 -2.70 -5.94
C ILE A 271 2.37 -1.79 -4.94
N VAL A 272 3.05 -2.41 -3.98
CA VAL A 272 3.87 -1.73 -2.98
C VAL A 272 5.32 -2.06 -3.26
N PHE A 273 6.08 -1.05 -3.64
CA PHE A 273 7.52 -1.15 -3.82
C PHE A 273 8.21 -0.65 -2.56
N ASN A 274 9.18 -1.42 -2.07
CA ASN A 274 10.08 -0.98 -1.02
C ASN A 274 11.52 -0.99 -1.52
N SER A 275 12.34 -0.09 -1.00
CA SER A 275 13.77 -0.06 -1.29
C SER A 275 14.43 -1.33 -0.76
N VAL A 276 15.36 -1.90 -1.52
CA VAL A 276 16.21 -3.01 -1.05
C VAL A 276 17.11 -2.61 0.12
N GLU A 277 17.30 -1.30 0.33
CA GLU A 277 18.04 -0.71 1.46
C GLU A 277 17.13 -0.46 2.68
N ASN A 278 15.84 -0.81 2.61
CA ASN A 278 14.85 -0.68 3.68
C ASN A 278 14.18 -2.03 3.99
N ALA A 279 14.94 -3.13 3.89
CA ALA A 279 14.45 -4.48 4.14
C ALA A 279 13.82 -4.61 5.54
N ALA A 280 12.71 -5.35 5.62
CA ALA A 280 11.95 -5.50 6.85
C ALA A 280 12.74 -6.24 7.94
N VAL A 281 12.82 -5.67 9.14
CA VAL A 281 13.38 -6.29 10.34
C VAL A 281 12.28 -6.97 11.16
N GLU A 282 12.52 -7.29 12.44
CA GLU A 282 11.44 -7.77 13.31
C GLU A 282 10.36 -6.68 13.49
N PRO A 283 9.07 -7.06 13.64
CA PRO A 283 8.00 -6.08 13.85
C PRO A 283 8.27 -5.20 15.08
N PHE A 284 7.98 -3.90 14.95
CA PHE A 284 8.23 -2.94 16.03
C PHE A 284 7.20 -3.02 17.17
N ALA A 285 6.00 -3.56 16.90
CA ALA A 285 4.94 -3.69 17.90
C ALA A 285 4.23 -5.05 17.91
N ALA A 286 4.06 -5.69 16.75
CA ALA A 286 3.37 -6.97 16.67
C ALA A 286 4.20 -8.10 17.32
N PRO A 287 3.56 -9.05 18.03
CA PRO A 287 4.28 -10.13 18.69
C PRO A 287 4.84 -11.18 17.71
N VAL A 288 4.35 -11.20 16.48
CA VAL A 288 4.76 -12.14 15.42
C VAL A 288 4.69 -11.46 14.06
N ARG A 289 5.57 -11.87 13.15
CA ARG A 289 5.52 -11.45 11.74
C ARG A 289 4.22 -11.91 11.09
N ARG A 290 3.71 -11.09 10.18
CA ARG A 290 2.59 -11.47 9.30
C ARG A 290 3.02 -12.52 8.26
N PRO A 291 2.06 -13.21 7.62
CA PRO A 291 2.37 -14.12 6.52
C PRO A 291 3.15 -13.43 5.40
N GLU A 292 3.95 -14.23 4.68
CA GLU A 292 4.85 -13.73 3.63
C GLU A 292 4.12 -13.04 2.49
N PHE A 293 2.88 -13.47 2.20
CA PHE A 293 2.05 -12.89 1.17
C PHE A 293 1.46 -11.51 1.54
N ILE A 294 1.54 -11.12 2.82
CA ILE A 294 1.13 -9.80 3.32
C ILE A 294 2.35 -8.90 3.52
N GLY A 295 3.40 -9.41 4.15
CA GLY A 295 4.65 -8.68 4.38
C GLY A 295 5.83 -9.51 3.86
N ALA A 296 6.43 -9.06 2.76
CA ALA A 296 7.46 -9.82 2.07
C ALA A 296 8.72 -10.04 2.94
N ARG A 297 9.33 -11.20 2.71
CA ARG A 297 10.66 -11.58 3.26
C ARG A 297 11.67 -11.95 2.17
N ASP A 298 11.23 -11.95 0.92
CA ASP A 298 12.11 -11.99 -0.24
C ASP A 298 12.34 -10.55 -0.70
N PHE A 299 13.59 -10.10 -0.59
CA PHE A 299 14.02 -8.75 -0.94
C PHE A 299 14.75 -8.72 -2.29
N THR A 300 14.57 -9.73 -3.12
CA THR A 300 15.16 -9.79 -4.46
C THR A 300 14.69 -8.59 -5.29
N PRO A 301 15.62 -7.80 -5.86
CA PRO A 301 15.27 -6.68 -6.71
C PRO A 301 14.39 -7.10 -7.90
N VAL A 302 13.36 -6.31 -8.20
CA VAL A 302 12.61 -6.43 -9.45
C VAL A 302 13.56 -6.14 -10.62
N LYS A 303 13.61 -7.04 -11.60
CA LYS A 303 14.45 -6.94 -12.79
C LYS A 303 13.64 -6.57 -14.01
#